data_AF-A0A0F9PG77-F1
#
_entry.id   AF-A0A0F9PG77-F1
#
_cell.length_a   1.000
_cell.length_b   1.000
_cell.length_c   1.000
_cell.angle_alpha   90.00
_cell.angle_beta   90.00
_cell.angle_gamma   90.00
#
_symmetry.space_group_name_H-M   'P 1'
#
loop_
_entity.id
_entity.type
_entity.pdbx_description
1 polymer ?
#
loop_
_entity_poly.entity_id
_entity_poly.type
_entity_poly.pdbx_seq_one_letter_code
_entity_poly.pdbx_strand_id
1 'polypeptide(L)'
;MNIDKYSGLREVLEVGLGVGVIECQEPQRKIRPLSHVMLRGLMRDFVIDKVKKPLRKAIITLANRYPLPTRENCLNQNSHILLDKRDEFLSYEGNSSPSKLFAALFRIFIAEYEHDPYYRSRINWLIEELVEETLDGKWLPRGKDRPINHWDEPKPFGLYEGRRFKKLINRGGINGRYKGNIQKRMEEFKGN
;
A
#
# COMPACT_ATOMS: atom_id res chain seq x y z
N MET A 1 15.08 -19.42 4.42
CA MET A 1 15.79 -19.22 5.69
C MET A 1 14.84 -19.67 6.80
N ASN A 2 14.98 -20.92 7.24
CA ASN A 2 14.07 -21.56 8.20
C ASN A 2 14.45 -21.16 9.62
N ILE A 3 13.52 -20.53 10.34
CA ILE A 3 13.63 -20.22 11.77
C ILE A 3 12.86 -21.30 12.51
N ASP A 4 13.36 -22.54 12.50
CA ASP A 4 12.80 -23.66 13.27
C ASP A 4 13.95 -24.47 13.89
N LYS A 5 14.66 -23.84 14.83
CA LYS A 5 15.75 -24.48 15.56
C LYS A 5 15.83 -24.04 17.02
N TYR A 6 14.71 -24.19 17.73
CA TYR A 6 14.73 -24.30 19.19
C TYR A 6 13.79 -25.43 19.61
N SER A 7 14.19 -26.66 19.28
CA SER A 7 13.68 -27.87 19.93
C SER A 7 14.09 -27.83 21.40
N GLY A 8 13.10 -27.71 22.28
CA GLY A 8 13.28 -27.55 23.71
C GLY A 8 14.17 -28.61 24.35
N LEU A 9 15.22 -28.15 25.03
CA LEU A 9 15.92 -28.93 26.05
C LEU A 9 14.98 -29.07 27.25
N ARG A 10 14.31 -30.22 27.37
CA ARG A 10 13.67 -30.66 28.61
C ARG A 10 14.75 -31.30 29.48
N GLU A 11 15.32 -30.52 30.38
CA GLU A 11 16.20 -31.04 31.42
C GLU A 11 15.32 -31.64 32.53
N VAL A 12 15.29 -32.98 32.62
CA VAL A 12 14.55 -33.70 33.67
C VAL A 12 15.52 -33.91 34.83
N LEU A 13 15.42 -33.04 35.84
CA LEU A 13 16.11 -33.21 37.11
C LEU A 13 15.31 -34.19 37.98
N GLU A 14 15.72 -35.46 37.99
CA GLU A 14 15.22 -36.46 38.94
C GLU A 14 15.87 -36.25 40.31
N VAL A 15 15.22 -35.48 41.17
CA VAL A 15 15.53 -35.40 42.60
C VAL A 15 14.42 -36.16 43.33
N GLY A 16 14.80 -37.15 44.14
CA GLY A 16 13.92 -38.19 44.71
C GLY A 16 12.84 -37.78 45.71
N LEU A 17 12.17 -36.64 45.52
CA LEU A 17 11.00 -36.21 46.29
C LEU A 17 10.02 -35.53 45.32
N GLY A 18 9.02 -36.29 44.83
CA GLY A 18 7.86 -35.78 44.10
C GLY A 18 8.17 -35.02 42.81
N VAL A 19 8.12 -35.71 41.67
CA VAL A 19 8.34 -35.11 40.33
C VAL A 19 7.18 -34.15 39.99
N GLY A 20 7.30 -32.89 40.40
CA GLY A 20 6.48 -31.78 39.90
C GLY A 20 7.14 -31.20 38.65
N VAL A 21 6.52 -31.38 37.49
CA VAL A 21 6.96 -30.72 36.25
C VAL A 21 6.65 -29.23 36.38
N ILE A 22 7.67 -28.41 36.66
CA ILE A 22 7.54 -26.95 36.59
C ILE A 22 7.63 -26.57 35.12
N GLU A 23 6.47 -26.41 34.48
CA GLU A 23 6.40 -25.89 33.12
C GLU A 23 6.70 -24.38 33.17
N CYS A 24 7.95 -24.01 32.87
CA CYS A 24 8.34 -22.61 32.62
C CYS A 24 7.60 -22.10 31.38
N GLN A 25 6.41 -21.53 31.57
CA GLN A 25 5.69 -20.86 30.49
C GLN A 25 6.49 -19.61 30.06
N GLU A 26 6.96 -19.58 28.81
CA GLU A 26 7.52 -18.37 28.24
C GLU A 26 6.47 -17.25 28.30
N PRO A 27 6.83 -16.07 28.84
CA PRO A 27 5.90 -14.96 28.90
C PRO A 27 5.50 -14.56 27.48
N GLN A 28 4.21 -14.76 27.14
CA GLN A 28 3.68 -14.40 25.83
C GLN A 28 3.90 -12.91 25.57
N ARG A 29 4.87 -12.59 24.69
CA ARG A 29 5.15 -11.21 24.31
C ARG A 29 3.96 -10.67 23.53
N LYS A 30 3.23 -9.73 24.14
CA LYS A 30 2.13 -9.02 23.48
C LYS A 30 2.64 -8.33 22.20
N ILE A 31 2.24 -8.86 21.04
CA ILE A 31 2.59 -8.30 19.73
C ILE A 31 2.01 -6.90 19.65
N ARG A 32 2.88 -5.90 19.49
CA ARG A 32 2.48 -4.50 19.34
C ARG A 32 2.24 -4.22 17.85
N PRO A 33 1.23 -3.41 17.49
CA PRO A 33 1.05 -3.00 16.10
C PRO A 33 2.30 -2.28 15.59
N LEU A 34 2.68 -2.52 14.32
CA LEU A 34 3.89 -1.93 13.71
C LEU A 34 3.93 -0.41 13.86
N SER A 35 2.78 0.26 13.70
CA SER A 35 2.64 1.70 13.91
C SER A 35 3.07 2.14 15.31
N HIS A 36 2.76 1.35 16.34
CA HIS A 36 3.14 1.67 17.72
C HIS A 36 4.63 1.51 17.97
N VAL A 37 5.26 0.54 17.29
CA VAL A 37 6.72 0.34 17.35
C VAL A 37 7.43 1.50 16.67
N MET A 38 6.94 1.95 15.52
CA MET A 38 7.58 3.00 14.72
C MET A 38 7.35 4.44 15.23
N LEU A 39 6.28 4.68 16.00
CA LEU A 39 5.82 6.04 16.32
C LEU A 39 6.05 6.49 17.77
N ARG A 40 6.77 5.74 18.60
CA ARG A 40 6.95 6.08 20.04
C ARG A 40 8.36 6.58 20.36
N GLY A 41 8.42 7.66 21.14
CA GLY A 41 9.63 8.17 21.81
C GLY A 41 10.76 8.56 20.86
N LEU A 42 12.01 8.38 21.34
CA LEU A 42 13.25 8.71 20.61
C LEU A 42 13.36 8.02 19.24
N MET A 43 12.74 6.84 19.09
CA MET A 43 12.75 6.10 17.83
C MET A 43 11.99 6.83 16.73
N ARG A 44 10.90 7.54 17.07
CA ARG A 44 10.14 8.32 16.09
C ARG A 44 11.00 9.42 15.47
N ASP A 45 11.68 10.19 16.31
CA ASP A 45 12.49 11.33 15.85
C ASP A 45 13.72 10.84 15.08
N PHE A 46 14.34 9.76 15.54
CA PHE A 46 15.38 9.06 14.79
C PHE A 46 14.90 8.63 13.39
N VAL A 47 13.75 7.95 13.29
CA VAL A 47 13.18 7.52 11.99
C VAL A 47 12.87 8.72 11.10
N ILE A 48 12.33 9.80 11.65
CA ILE A 48 12.02 11.00 10.87
C ILE A 48 13.31 11.62 10.32
N ASP A 49 14.31 11.84 11.18
CA ASP A 49 15.48 12.64 10.83
C ASP A 49 16.55 11.84 10.09
N LYS A 50 16.78 10.59 10.48
CA LYS A 50 17.86 9.76 9.96
C LYS A 50 17.42 8.84 8.83
N VAL A 51 16.12 8.55 8.70
CA VAL A 51 15.60 7.66 7.66
C VAL A 51 14.74 8.42 6.65
N LYS A 52 13.63 9.03 7.10
CA LYS A 52 12.65 9.64 6.18
C LYS A 52 13.19 10.86 5.45
N LYS A 53 13.90 11.77 6.12
CA LYS A 53 14.46 12.98 5.49
C LYS A 53 15.50 12.63 4.39
N PRO A 54 16.53 11.80 4.65
CA PRO A 54 17.47 11.40 3.60
C PRO A 54 16.79 10.64 2.45
N LEU A 55 15.89 9.70 2.76
CA LEU A 55 15.17 8.93 1.74
C LEU A 55 14.33 9.84 0.84
N ARG A 56 13.60 10.81 1.41
CA ARG A 56 12.83 11.80 0.64
C ARG A 56 13.74 12.57 -0.32
N LYS A 57 14.90 13.04 0.15
CA LYS A 57 15.87 13.76 -0.68
C LYS A 57 16.37 12.88 -1.82
N ALA A 58 16.68 11.61 -1.54
CA ALA A 58 17.13 10.66 -2.55
C ALA A 58 16.06 10.42 -3.64
N ILE A 59 14.80 10.20 -3.24
CA ILE A 59 13.67 10.02 -4.17
C ILE A 59 13.50 11.24 -5.07
N ILE A 60 13.49 12.45 -4.51
CA ILE A 60 13.34 13.70 -5.29
C ILE A 60 14.50 13.87 -6.27
N THR A 61 15.74 13.65 -5.82
CA THR A 61 16.93 13.72 -6.68
C THR A 61 16.87 12.71 -7.81
N LEU A 62 16.44 11.47 -7.53
CA LEU A 62 16.26 10.44 -8.54
C LEU A 62 15.17 10.82 -9.55
N ALA A 63 14.01 11.28 -9.08
CA ALA A 63 12.90 11.70 -9.93
C ALA A 63 13.29 12.83 -10.90
N ASN A 64 14.19 13.73 -10.48
CA ASN A 64 14.69 14.81 -11.34
C ASN A 64 15.57 14.33 -12.51
N ARG A 65 15.97 13.05 -12.54
CA ARG A 65 16.67 12.46 -13.69
C ARG A 65 15.72 12.04 -14.82
N TYR A 66 14.43 11.87 -14.53
CA TYR A 66 13.42 11.53 -15.52
C TYR A 66 12.83 12.80 -16.14
N PRO A 67 12.48 12.81 -17.44
CA PRO A 67 11.75 13.92 -18.04
C PRO A 67 10.41 14.13 -17.32
N LEU A 68 9.92 15.37 -17.28
CA LEU A 68 8.60 15.65 -16.74
C LEU A 68 7.54 15.01 -17.64
N PRO A 69 6.67 14.11 -17.14
CA PRO A 69 5.61 13.55 -17.96
C PRO A 69 4.54 14.62 -18.22
N THR A 70 4.24 14.80 -19.50
CA THR A 70 3.24 15.72 -20.05
C THR A 70 2.35 14.95 -21.03
N ARG A 71 1.22 15.54 -21.42
CA ARG A 71 0.32 14.89 -22.37
C ARG A 71 0.97 14.67 -23.74
N GLU A 72 1.88 15.56 -24.13
CA GLU A 72 2.58 15.52 -25.42
C GLU A 72 3.65 14.42 -25.48
N ASN A 73 4.27 14.07 -24.34
CA ASN A 73 5.34 13.08 -24.30
C ASN A 73 4.90 11.70 -23.76
N CYS A 74 3.67 11.56 -23.28
CA CYS A 74 3.06 10.28 -22.96
C CYS A 74 2.22 9.76 -24.13
N LEU A 75 2.49 8.53 -24.57
CA LEU A 75 1.79 7.84 -25.66
C LEU A 75 0.59 7.03 -25.15
N ASN A 76 0.66 6.48 -23.93
CA ASN A 76 -0.43 5.66 -23.41
C ASN A 76 -1.60 6.50 -22.89
N GLN A 77 -2.82 6.14 -23.27
CA GLN A 77 -4.04 6.79 -22.78
C GLN A 77 -4.17 6.70 -21.25
N ASN A 78 -3.80 5.58 -20.65
CA ASN A 78 -3.85 5.42 -19.19
C ASN A 78 -2.86 6.36 -18.47
N SER A 79 -1.73 6.69 -19.09
CA SER A 79 -0.79 7.68 -18.55
C SER A 79 -1.40 9.08 -18.53
N HIS A 80 -2.23 9.44 -19.50
CA HIS A 80 -2.97 10.70 -19.48
C HIS A 80 -3.96 10.74 -18.31
N ILE A 81 -4.65 9.63 -18.02
CA ILE A 81 -5.53 9.52 -16.84
C ILE A 81 -4.71 9.69 -15.56
N LEU A 82 -3.53 9.07 -15.46
CA LEU A 82 -2.64 9.22 -14.32
C LEU A 82 -2.14 10.67 -14.16
N LEU A 83 -1.86 11.38 -15.25
CA LEU A 83 -1.53 12.80 -15.25
C LEU A 83 -2.67 13.65 -14.69
N ASP A 84 -3.90 13.42 -15.15
CA ASP A 84 -5.07 14.15 -14.66
C ASP A 84 -5.27 13.93 -13.16
N LYS A 85 -5.08 12.68 -12.69
CA LYS A 85 -5.20 12.35 -11.26
C LYS A 85 -4.06 12.88 -10.41
N ARG A 86 -2.84 12.96 -10.95
CA ARG A 86 -1.72 13.66 -10.32
C ARG A 86 -2.06 15.13 -10.13
N ASP A 87 -2.51 15.80 -11.17
CA ASP A 87 -2.77 17.24 -11.14
C ASP A 87 -3.93 17.56 -10.20
N GLU A 88 -5.00 16.76 -10.24
CA GLU A 88 -6.09 16.83 -9.27
C GLU A 88 -5.58 16.63 -7.83
N PHE A 89 -4.80 15.57 -7.58
CA PHE A 89 -4.24 15.29 -6.25
C PHE A 89 -3.36 16.44 -5.73
N LEU A 90 -2.44 16.93 -6.56
CA LEU A 90 -1.51 18.00 -6.18
C LEU A 90 -2.22 19.34 -5.99
N SER A 91 -3.36 19.57 -6.64
CA SER A 91 -4.18 20.75 -6.42
C SER A 91 -4.80 20.82 -5.01
N TYR A 92 -4.98 19.67 -4.36
CA TYR A 92 -5.51 19.59 -2.99
C TYR A 92 -4.42 19.58 -1.92
N GLU A 93 -3.14 19.36 -2.26
CA GLU A 93 -2.05 19.29 -1.30
C GLU A 93 -1.52 20.70 -0.99
N GLY A 94 -1.98 21.27 0.12
CA GLY A 94 -1.58 22.60 0.58
C GLY A 94 -0.17 22.65 1.18
N ASN A 95 0.47 21.50 1.48
CA ASN A 95 1.82 21.48 2.04
C ASN A 95 2.89 21.35 0.95
N SER A 96 3.72 22.39 0.83
CA SER A 96 4.78 22.46 -0.18
C SER A 96 5.84 21.35 -0.07
N SER A 97 6.11 20.80 1.12
CA SER A 97 7.14 19.75 1.27
C SER A 97 6.66 18.35 0.86
N PRO A 98 5.53 17.83 1.36
CA PRO A 98 4.90 16.62 0.83
C PRO A 98 4.56 16.71 -0.65
N SER A 99 4.09 17.87 -1.13
CA SER A 99 3.77 18.10 -2.55
C SER A 99 4.95 17.76 -3.47
N LYS A 100 6.18 18.19 -3.13
CA LYS A 100 7.38 17.84 -3.92
C LYS A 100 7.68 16.35 -3.93
N LEU A 101 7.46 15.65 -2.81
CA LEU A 101 7.65 14.20 -2.75
C LEU A 101 6.60 13.49 -3.60
N PHE A 102 5.32 13.85 -3.48
CA PHE A 102 4.27 13.24 -4.28
C PHE A 102 4.45 13.53 -5.77
N ALA A 103 4.82 14.75 -6.16
CA ALA A 103 5.15 15.09 -7.53
C ALA A 103 6.32 14.23 -8.07
N ALA A 104 7.36 14.01 -7.26
CA ALA A 104 8.48 13.13 -7.60
C ALA A 104 8.03 11.66 -7.77
N LEU A 105 7.18 11.16 -6.86
CA LEU A 105 6.64 9.81 -6.94
C LEU A 105 5.76 9.62 -8.18
N PHE A 106 4.86 10.55 -8.48
CA PHE A 106 4.04 10.50 -9.70
C PHE A 106 4.90 10.55 -10.96
N ARG A 107 5.97 11.37 -10.96
CA ARG A 107 6.91 11.41 -12.10
C ARG A 107 7.56 10.05 -12.34
N ILE A 108 8.13 9.43 -11.30
CA ILE A 108 8.76 8.10 -11.42
C ILE A 108 7.72 7.06 -11.84
N PHE A 109 6.56 7.05 -11.18
CA PHE A 109 5.50 6.08 -11.45
C PHE A 109 4.98 6.15 -12.88
N ILE A 110 4.67 7.35 -13.38
CA ILE A 110 4.19 7.53 -14.76
C ILE A 110 5.30 7.19 -15.76
N ALA A 111 6.55 7.58 -15.49
CA ALA A 111 7.68 7.19 -16.35
C ALA A 111 7.84 5.67 -16.43
N GLU A 112 7.76 4.96 -15.29
CA GLU A 112 7.81 3.50 -15.23
C GLU A 112 6.67 2.87 -16.03
N TYR A 113 5.45 3.34 -15.79
CA TYR A 113 4.25 2.88 -16.48
C TYR A 113 4.33 3.09 -18.00
N GLU A 114 4.87 4.22 -18.43
CA GLU A 114 4.98 4.61 -19.84
C GLU A 114 6.02 3.78 -20.60
N HIS A 115 7.18 3.52 -19.99
CA HIS A 115 8.31 2.92 -20.71
C HIS A 115 8.38 1.39 -20.63
N ASP A 116 7.89 0.76 -19.55
CA ASP A 116 8.03 -0.68 -19.34
C ASP A 116 6.67 -1.42 -19.39
N PRO A 117 6.39 -2.20 -20.46
CA PRO A 117 5.20 -3.05 -20.55
C PRO A 117 5.06 -4.08 -19.42
N TYR A 118 6.17 -4.56 -18.85
CA TYR A 118 6.19 -5.55 -17.76
C TYR A 118 5.60 -4.95 -16.48
N TYR A 119 6.04 -3.74 -16.10
CA TYR A 119 5.50 -3.05 -14.93
C TYR A 119 4.10 -2.50 -15.21
N ARG A 120 3.85 -1.97 -16.40
CA ARG A 120 2.51 -1.52 -16.81
C ARG A 120 1.44 -2.58 -16.59
N SER A 121 1.70 -3.81 -17.04
CA SER A 121 0.75 -4.92 -16.89
C SER A 121 0.48 -5.27 -15.41
N ARG A 122 1.51 -5.25 -14.56
CA ARG A 122 1.37 -5.51 -13.12
C ARG A 122 0.65 -4.40 -12.38
N ILE A 123 0.92 -3.15 -12.76
CA ILE A 123 0.23 -1.98 -12.22
C ILE A 123 -1.25 -2.03 -12.61
N ASN A 124 -1.57 -2.36 -13.86
CA ASN A 124 -2.96 -2.54 -14.31
C ASN A 124 -3.66 -3.62 -13.50
N TRP A 125 -3.07 -4.81 -13.39
CA TRP A 125 -3.63 -5.89 -12.58
C TRP A 125 -3.85 -5.46 -11.12
N LEU A 126 -2.86 -4.80 -10.49
CA LEU A 126 -3.01 -4.30 -9.12
C LEU A 126 -4.18 -3.30 -8.98
N ILE A 127 -4.34 -2.39 -9.95
CA ILE A 127 -5.44 -1.44 -9.96
C ILE A 127 -6.79 -2.16 -10.14
N GLU A 128 -6.85 -3.15 -11.02
CA GLU A 128 -8.04 -3.99 -11.23
C GLU A 128 -8.46 -4.67 -9.92
N GLU A 129 -7.56 -5.38 -9.26
CA GLU A 129 -7.83 -6.08 -7.99
C GLU A 129 -8.25 -5.11 -6.87
N LEU A 130 -7.58 -3.97 -6.73
CA LEU A 130 -7.94 -2.95 -5.73
C LEU A 130 -9.33 -2.37 -5.99
N VAL A 131 -9.70 -2.20 -7.27
CA VAL A 131 -11.05 -1.76 -7.64
C VAL A 131 -12.07 -2.84 -7.28
N GLU A 132 -11.82 -4.11 -7.61
CA GLU A 132 -12.72 -5.22 -7.25
C GLU A 132 -12.92 -5.31 -5.73
N GLU A 133 -11.85 -5.30 -4.95
CA GLU A 133 -11.91 -5.35 -3.49
C GLU A 133 -12.62 -4.13 -2.88
N THR A 134 -12.49 -2.95 -3.50
CA THR A 134 -13.24 -1.75 -3.10
C THR A 134 -14.73 -1.89 -3.42
N LEU A 135 -15.08 -2.45 -4.59
CA LEU A 135 -16.46 -2.68 -5.02
C LEU A 135 -17.17 -3.73 -4.15
N ASP A 136 -16.43 -4.74 -3.70
CA ASP A 136 -16.90 -5.76 -2.75
C ASP A 136 -17.01 -5.23 -1.32
N GLY A 137 -16.57 -3.99 -1.05
CA GLY A 137 -16.60 -3.37 0.28
C GLY A 137 -15.54 -3.93 1.24
N LYS A 138 -14.59 -4.73 0.76
CA LYS A 138 -13.48 -5.27 1.54
C LYS A 138 -12.38 -4.22 1.74
N TRP A 139 -12.08 -3.45 0.69
CA TRP A 139 -11.19 -2.30 0.79
C TRP A 139 -12.00 -1.04 1.14
N LEU A 140 -11.87 -0.59 2.38
CA LEU A 140 -12.65 0.55 2.85
C LEU A 140 -12.14 1.86 2.22
N PRO A 141 -13.07 2.72 1.75
CA PRO A 141 -12.73 4.05 1.30
C PRO A 141 -12.08 4.92 2.38
N ARG A 142 -11.45 6.03 1.96
CA ARG A 142 -11.00 7.04 2.94
C ARG A 142 -12.19 7.52 3.78
N GLY A 143 -11.97 7.71 5.08
CA GLY A 143 -13.01 8.19 5.98
C GLY A 143 -13.47 9.61 5.66
N LYS A 144 -14.68 9.96 6.14
CA LYS A 144 -15.23 11.31 6.07
C LYS A 144 -14.22 12.35 6.60
N ASP A 145 -14.06 13.44 5.86
CA ASP A 145 -13.19 14.58 6.18
C ASP A 145 -11.71 14.18 6.36
N ARG A 146 -11.24 13.16 5.63
CA ARG A 146 -9.82 12.73 5.59
C ARG A 146 -9.19 12.94 4.21
N PRO A 147 -7.91 13.38 4.15
CA PRO A 147 -7.02 13.71 5.28
C PRO A 147 -7.35 15.05 5.96
N ILE A 148 -6.94 15.22 7.24
CA ILE A 148 -7.33 16.38 8.09
C ILE A 148 -6.41 17.59 7.88
N ASN A 149 -5.12 17.37 7.60
CA ASN A 149 -4.12 18.43 7.59
C ASN A 149 -3.65 18.70 6.17
N HIS A 150 -3.55 19.99 5.82
CA HIS A 150 -3.00 20.47 4.55
C HIS A 150 -3.69 19.87 3.32
N TRP A 151 -5.00 19.67 3.41
CA TRP A 151 -5.80 19.11 2.34
C TRP A 151 -6.97 20.04 2.02
N ASP A 152 -6.94 20.59 0.81
CA ASP A 152 -7.81 21.70 0.40
C ASP A 152 -8.94 21.23 -0.53
N GLU A 153 -9.27 19.94 -0.54
CA GLU A 153 -10.43 19.43 -1.26
C GLU A 153 -11.74 20.00 -0.70
N PRO A 154 -12.71 20.39 -1.56
CA PRO A 154 -14.00 20.89 -1.11
C PRO A 154 -14.76 19.90 -0.22
N LYS A 155 -15.29 20.40 0.92
CA LYS A 155 -16.06 19.60 1.88
C LYS A 155 -17.52 19.40 1.44
N PRO A 156 -18.16 18.26 1.80
CA PRO A 156 -17.55 17.13 2.49
C PRO A 156 -16.71 16.27 1.52
N PHE A 157 -15.50 15.91 1.93
CA PHE A 157 -14.64 14.98 1.19
C PHE A 157 -14.46 13.68 1.95
N GLY A 158 -13.99 12.65 1.24
CA GLY A 158 -13.95 11.28 1.77
C GLY A 158 -15.33 10.68 2.05
N LEU A 159 -16.43 11.38 1.74
CA LEU A 159 -17.73 10.76 1.60
C LEU A 159 -17.83 10.12 0.22
N TYR A 160 -18.05 8.81 0.19
CA TYR A 160 -18.27 8.05 -1.03
C TYR A 160 -19.75 8.02 -1.43
N GLU A 161 -20.63 8.56 -0.58
CA GLU A 161 -22.03 8.82 -0.90
C GLU A 161 -22.11 9.82 -2.08
N GLY A 162 -22.27 9.29 -3.29
CA GLY A 162 -22.41 10.08 -4.53
C GLY A 162 -21.36 9.80 -5.61
N ARG A 163 -20.17 9.26 -5.26
CA ARG A 163 -19.23 8.74 -6.28
C ARG A 163 -19.75 7.38 -6.74
N ARG A 164 -20.45 7.36 -7.89
CA ARG A 164 -21.16 6.19 -8.42
C ARG A 164 -20.20 5.10 -8.90
N PHE A 165 -19.57 4.35 -7.99
CA PHE A 165 -18.96 3.05 -8.33
C PHE A 165 -20.02 2.11 -8.92
N LYS A 166 -21.27 2.17 -8.43
CA LYS A 166 -22.42 1.48 -9.04
C LYS A 166 -22.68 1.84 -10.52
N LYS A 167 -22.23 3.01 -11.03
CA LYS A 167 -22.32 3.32 -12.48
C LYS A 167 -21.25 2.60 -13.30
N LEU A 168 -20.10 2.26 -12.71
CA LEU A 168 -19.08 1.42 -13.35
C LEU A 168 -19.59 -0.03 -13.43
N ILE A 169 -20.28 -0.50 -12.39
CA ILE A 169 -20.93 -1.82 -12.35
C ILE A 169 -22.01 -1.98 -13.44
N ASN A 170 -22.74 -0.92 -13.79
CA ASN A 170 -23.89 -0.99 -14.70
C ASN A 170 -23.58 -0.74 -16.18
N ARG A 171 -22.32 -0.51 -16.59
CA ARG A 171 -21.96 -0.19 -17.99
C ARG A 171 -21.41 -1.35 -18.83
N GLY A 172 -21.28 -2.56 -18.31
CA GLY A 172 -20.91 -3.71 -19.12
C GLY A 172 -21.40 -5.00 -18.53
N GLY A 173 -22.16 -5.78 -19.30
CA GLY A 173 -22.56 -7.15 -18.98
C GLY A 173 -21.38 -8.12 -18.90
N ILE A 174 -20.43 -7.87 -18.00
CA ILE A 174 -19.21 -8.65 -17.77
C ILE A 174 -19.34 -9.52 -16.50
N ASN A 175 -20.42 -9.35 -15.72
CA ASN A 175 -20.65 -10.05 -14.44
C ASN A 175 -20.67 -11.58 -14.50
N GLY A 176 -20.71 -12.20 -15.69
CA GLY A 176 -20.63 -13.66 -15.84
C GLY A 176 -19.23 -14.23 -16.15
N ARG A 177 -18.33 -13.47 -16.79
CA ARG A 177 -17.14 -14.07 -17.43
C ARG A 177 -15.84 -13.93 -16.63
N TYR A 178 -15.71 -12.88 -15.81
CA TYR A 178 -14.45 -12.62 -15.09
C TYR A 178 -14.32 -13.37 -13.77
N LYS A 179 -15.42 -13.50 -13.00
CA LYS A 179 -15.40 -14.25 -11.72
C LYS A 179 -14.96 -15.71 -11.89
N GLY A 180 -15.37 -16.38 -12.98
CA GLY A 180 -14.95 -17.76 -13.26
C GLY A 180 -13.46 -17.90 -13.59
N ASN A 181 -12.85 -16.88 -14.22
CA ASN A 181 -11.44 -16.93 -14.61
C ASN A 181 -10.48 -16.66 -13.44
N ILE A 182 -10.88 -15.85 -12.47
CA ILE A 182 -10.04 -15.58 -11.28
C ILE A 182 -9.99 -16.80 -10.36
N GLN A 183 -11.15 -17.41 -10.08
CA GLN A 183 -11.23 -18.63 -9.26
C GLN A 183 -10.38 -19.76 -9.87
N LYS A 184 -10.52 -19.98 -11.19
CA LYS A 184 -9.75 -20.99 -11.93
C LYS A 184 -8.25 -20.73 -11.92
N ARG A 185 -7.81 -19.48 -12.10
CA ARG A 185 -6.38 -19.11 -12.04
C ARG A 185 -5.80 -19.25 -10.63
N MET A 186 -6.57 -18.95 -9.58
CA MET A 186 -6.12 -19.17 -8.20
C MET A 186 -5.99 -20.65 -7.86
N GLU A 187 -6.83 -21.52 -8.44
CA GLU A 187 -6.72 -22.98 -8.30
C GLU A 187 -5.51 -23.54 -9.08
N GLU A 188 -5.27 -23.07 -10.30
CA GLU A 188 -4.09 -23.45 -11.10
C GLU A 188 -2.77 -23.02 -10.44
N PHE A 189 -2.74 -21.88 -9.76
CA PHE A 189 -1.54 -21.39 -9.06
C PHE A 189 -1.25 -22.15 -7.74
N LYS A 190 -2.26 -22.78 -7.13
CA LYS A 190 -2.09 -23.62 -5.94
C LYS A 190 -1.67 -25.06 -6.26
N GLY A 191 -1.75 -25.46 -7.54
CA GLY A 191 -1.44 -26.81 -8.01
C GLY A 191 -0.02 -27.01 -8.56
N ASN A 192 0.80 -25.95 -8.59
CA ASN A 192 2.22 -25.98 -8.99
C ASN A 192 3.13 -25.61 -7.81
#